data_AF-A0A227J3B7-F1
#
_entry.id   AF-A0A227J3B7-F1
#
_cell.length_a   1.000
_cell.length_b   1.000
_cell.length_c   1.000
_cell.angle_alpha   90.00
_cell.angle_beta   90.00
_cell.angle_gamma   90.00
#
_symmetry.space_group_name_H-M   'P 1'
#
loop_
_entity.id
_entity.type
_entity.pdbx_description
1 polymer ?
#
loop_
_entity_poly.entity_id
_entity_poly.type
_entity_poly.pdbx_seq_one_letter_code
_entity_poly.pdbx_strand_id
1 'polypeptide(L)'
;PSVELSNALMKHDDIALILATGGPGMVKAAYSSGKPAIGVGAGNVPVVIDETADIKRAVASVLMSKTFDNGVVCASEQAVIVVDEVYDEVKERFASHKAHVLSKT
;
A
#
# COMPACT_ATOMS: atom_id res chain seq x y z
N PRO A 1 -17.78 -10.51 11.30
CA PRO A 1 -19.15 -10.01 11.02
C PRO A 1 -19.61 -10.55 9.65
N SER A 2 -20.91 -10.72 9.42
CA SER A 2 -21.41 -11.19 8.12
C SER A 2 -21.62 -10.04 7.13
N VAL A 3 -21.73 -10.38 5.84
CA VAL A 3 -22.01 -9.40 4.77
C VAL A 3 -23.40 -8.79 4.97
N GLU A 4 -24.38 -9.60 5.37
CA GLU A 4 -25.76 -9.19 5.64
C GLU A 4 -25.82 -8.14 6.75
N LEU A 5 -25.15 -8.39 7.88
CA LEU A 5 -25.11 -7.45 9.00
C LEU A 5 -24.41 -6.15 8.64
N SER A 6 -23.33 -6.22 7.86
CA SER A 6 -22.62 -5.02 7.39
C SER A 6 -23.51 -4.16 6.49
N ASN A 7 -24.29 -4.78 5.60
CA ASN A 7 -25.25 -4.08 4.75
C ASN A 7 -26.41 -3.47 5.54
N ALA A 8 -26.92 -4.18 6.56
CA ALA A 8 -27.96 -3.64 7.44
C ALA A 8 -27.47 -2.40 8.18
N LEU A 9 -26.24 -2.44 8.74
CA LEU A 9 -25.62 -1.30 9.40
C LEU A 9 -25.46 -0.10 8.46
N MET A 10 -24.92 -0.31 7.25
CA MET A 10 -24.68 0.78 6.28
C MET A 10 -25.96 1.50 5.82
N LYS A 11 -27.13 0.86 5.93
CA LYS A 11 -28.43 1.41 5.52
C LYS A 11 -29.30 1.89 6.69
N HIS A 12 -28.86 1.67 7.93
CA HIS A 12 -29.68 1.98 9.11
C HIS A 12 -29.96 3.50 9.21
N ASP A 13 -31.19 3.87 9.57
CA ASP A 13 -31.64 5.27 9.57
C ASP A 13 -30.80 6.15 10.51
N ASP A 14 -30.43 5.61 11.69
CA ASP A 14 -29.62 6.33 12.69
C ASP A 14 -28.13 6.52 12.30
N ILE A 15 -27.66 5.92 11.21
CA ILE A 15 -26.28 6.12 10.74
C ILE A 15 -26.21 7.40 9.90
N ALA A 16 -25.43 8.36 10.38
CA ALA A 16 -25.21 9.65 9.72
C ALA A 16 -24.03 9.63 8.73
N LEU A 17 -23.02 8.77 8.95
CA LEU A 17 -21.79 8.70 8.16
C LEU A 17 -21.16 7.31 8.22
N ILE A 18 -20.59 6.86 7.12
CA ILE A 18 -19.83 5.59 7.04
C ILE A 18 -18.34 5.89 6.81
N LEU A 19 -17.46 5.29 7.61
CA LEU A 19 -16.02 5.26 7.37
C LEU A 19 -15.63 3.89 6.79
N ALA A 20 -15.47 3.82 5.47
CA ALA A 20 -15.29 2.55 4.76
C ALA A 20 -13.80 2.28 4.47
N THR A 21 -13.14 1.55 5.38
CA THR A 21 -11.77 1.04 5.17
C THR A 21 -11.82 -0.43 4.79
N GLY A 22 -11.56 -0.74 3.53
CA GLY A 22 -11.60 -2.11 3.03
C GLY A 22 -11.38 -2.18 1.52
N GLY A 23 -11.58 -3.37 0.95
CA GLY A 23 -11.45 -3.58 -0.49
C GLY A 23 -12.48 -2.78 -1.32
N PRO A 24 -12.28 -2.69 -2.64
CA PRO A 24 -13.12 -1.87 -3.53
C PRO A 24 -14.61 -2.22 -3.48
N GLY A 25 -14.95 -3.49 -3.24
CA GLY A 25 -16.33 -3.94 -3.08
C GLY A 25 -17.03 -3.34 -1.86
N MET A 26 -16.34 -3.29 -0.71
CA MET A 26 -16.86 -2.68 0.53
C MET A 26 -17.06 -1.18 0.38
N VAL A 27 -16.06 -0.50 -0.20
CA VAL A 27 -16.11 0.95 -0.43
C VAL A 27 -17.24 1.31 -1.37
N LYS A 28 -17.42 0.55 -2.46
CA LYS A 28 -18.56 0.71 -3.38
C LYS A 28 -19.90 0.49 -2.69
N ALA A 29 -20.01 -0.51 -1.81
CA ALA A 29 -21.23 -0.76 -1.04
C ALA A 29 -21.58 0.42 -0.12
N ALA A 30 -20.59 0.99 0.57
CA ALA A 30 -20.78 2.16 1.41
C ALA A 30 -21.27 3.39 0.61
N TYR A 31 -20.66 3.69 -0.53
CA TYR A 31 -21.14 4.77 -1.42
C TYR A 31 -22.49 4.49 -2.08
N SER A 32 -22.95 3.22 -2.08
CA SER A 32 -24.26 2.82 -2.62
C SER A 32 -25.32 2.66 -1.53
N SER A 33 -25.03 3.01 -0.27
CA SER A 33 -25.95 2.77 0.85
C SER A 33 -27.05 3.83 1.01
N GLY A 34 -26.94 4.94 0.28
CA GLY A 34 -27.80 6.12 0.47
C GLY A 34 -27.37 7.02 1.63
N LYS A 35 -26.25 6.72 2.29
CA LYS A 35 -25.65 7.53 3.36
C LYS A 35 -24.38 8.23 2.88
N PRO A 36 -24.01 9.39 3.46
CA PRO A 36 -22.67 9.94 3.30
C PRO A 36 -21.60 8.91 3.68
N ALA A 37 -20.52 8.84 2.91
CA ALA A 37 -19.43 7.91 3.14
C ALA A 37 -18.07 8.55 2.85
N ILE A 38 -17.07 8.18 3.66
CA ILE A 38 -15.65 8.43 3.40
C ILE A 38 -15.01 7.06 3.19
N GLY A 39 -14.67 6.77 1.93
CA GLY A 39 -14.04 5.52 1.52
C GLY A 39 -12.56 5.68 1.17
N VAL A 40 -11.83 4.57 1.24
CA VAL A 40 -10.42 4.47 0.84
C VAL A 40 -10.25 3.79 -0.54
N GLY A 41 -9.02 3.78 -1.05
CA GLY A 41 -8.63 3.02 -2.25
C GLY A 41 -7.54 1.99 -1.95
N ALA A 42 -7.31 1.07 -2.88
CA ALA A 42 -6.16 0.17 -2.83
C ALA A 42 -4.88 0.93 -3.22
N GLY A 43 -3.79 0.67 -2.51
CA GLY A 43 -2.48 1.22 -2.83
C GLY A 43 -1.68 0.32 -3.76
N ASN A 44 -0.93 0.93 -4.68
CA ASN A 44 0.07 0.27 -5.50
C ASN A 44 1.30 1.19 -5.63
N VAL A 45 1.98 1.42 -4.51
CA VAL A 45 2.88 2.57 -4.34
C VAL A 45 4.23 2.35 -5.05
N PRO A 46 4.59 3.16 -6.06
CA PRO A 46 5.94 3.18 -6.61
C PRO A 46 6.85 4.10 -5.77
N VAL A 47 8.13 3.73 -5.68
CA VAL A 47 9.19 4.59 -5.16
C VAL A 47 10.20 4.87 -6.26
N VAL A 48 10.42 6.14 -6.56
CA VAL A 48 11.46 6.57 -7.50
C VAL A 48 12.72 6.91 -6.71
N ILE A 49 13.86 6.34 -7.11
CA ILE A 49 15.18 6.67 -6.58
C ILE A 49 16.02 7.22 -7.73
N ASP A 50 16.37 8.50 -7.64
CA ASP A 50 17.21 9.20 -8.61
C ASP A 50 18.66 9.36 -8.11
N GLU A 51 19.53 9.89 -8.95
CA GLU A 51 20.95 10.10 -8.71
C GLU A 51 21.26 11.08 -7.57
N THR A 52 20.28 11.86 -7.11
CA THR A 52 20.43 12.82 -6.01
C THR A 52 20.06 12.24 -4.65
N ALA A 53 19.49 11.03 -4.63
CA ALA A 53 19.01 10.39 -3.42
C ALA A 53 20.15 9.93 -2.48
N ASP A 54 19.90 10.02 -1.18
CA ASP A 54 20.69 9.25 -0.20
C ASP A 54 20.32 7.77 -0.31
N ILE A 55 21.10 7.02 -1.09
CA ILE A 55 20.84 5.61 -1.41
C ILE A 55 20.80 4.74 -0.14
N LYS A 56 21.65 5.03 0.85
CA LYS A 56 21.67 4.26 2.10
C LYS A 56 20.36 4.42 2.85
N ARG A 57 19.89 5.66 2.96
CA ARG A 57 18.62 5.97 3.62
C ARG A 57 17.41 5.48 2.81
N ALA A 58 17.43 5.65 1.50
CA ALA A 58 16.34 5.24 0.61
C ALA A 58 16.09 3.73 0.72
N VAL A 59 17.13 2.91 0.53
CA VAL A 59 17.00 1.44 0.63
C VAL A 59 16.58 1.00 2.03
N ALA A 60 17.16 1.60 3.09
CA ALA A 60 16.77 1.29 4.46
C ALA A 60 15.28 1.63 4.75
N SER A 61 14.80 2.75 4.21
CA SER A 61 13.41 3.18 4.38
C SER A 61 12.44 2.23 3.65
N VAL A 62 12.75 1.86 2.41
CA VAL A 62 11.95 0.89 1.63
C VAL A 62 11.88 -0.45 2.34
N LEU A 63 13.02 -0.98 2.80
CA LEU A 63 13.03 -2.28 3.51
C LEU A 63 12.26 -2.22 4.82
N MET A 64 12.44 -1.17 5.61
CA MET A 64 11.73 -1.01 6.88
C MET A 64 10.21 -0.89 6.68
N SER A 65 9.80 -0.06 5.73
CA SER A 65 8.39 0.17 5.38
C SER A 65 7.75 -1.09 4.80
N LYS A 66 8.38 -1.72 3.80
CA LYS A 66 7.81 -2.90 3.13
C LYS A 66 7.73 -4.13 4.03
N THR A 67 8.72 -4.33 4.89
CA THR A 67 8.73 -5.52 5.77
C THR A 67 7.92 -5.34 7.04
N PHE A 68 7.50 -4.11 7.36
CA PHE A 68 6.60 -3.86 8.48
C PHE A 68 5.29 -4.61 8.31
N ASP A 69 4.93 -5.41 9.32
CA ASP A 69 3.74 -6.26 9.34
C ASP A 69 3.55 -7.08 8.04
N ASN A 70 4.66 -7.59 7.49
CA ASN A 70 4.70 -8.33 6.22
C ASN A 70 4.06 -7.58 5.03
N GLY A 71 4.09 -6.25 5.04
CA GLY A 71 3.63 -5.42 3.94
C GLY A 71 2.10 -5.34 3.80
N VAL A 72 1.34 -5.60 4.86
CA VAL A 72 -0.13 -5.49 4.84
C VAL A 72 -0.63 -4.05 4.80
N VAL A 73 0.22 -3.08 5.15
CA VAL A 73 -0.12 -1.65 5.09
C VAL A 73 -0.27 -1.22 3.64
N CYS A 74 -1.41 -0.63 3.29
CA CYS A 74 -1.74 -0.26 1.90
C CYS A 74 -0.78 0.77 1.28
N ALA A 75 -0.12 1.59 2.10
CA ALA A 75 0.87 2.57 1.67
C ALA A 75 2.28 1.98 1.45
N SER A 76 2.49 0.69 1.77
CA SER A 76 3.80 0.04 1.58
C SER A 76 4.14 -0.11 0.11
N GLU A 77 5.45 -0.08 -0.16
CA GLU A 77 6.02 -0.05 -1.50
C GLU A 77 5.67 -1.31 -2.28
N GLN A 78 5.38 -1.17 -3.58
CA GLN A 78 5.11 -2.28 -4.48
C GLN A 78 6.12 -2.36 -5.63
N ALA A 79 6.77 -1.25 -5.95
CA ALA A 79 7.83 -1.19 -6.95
C ALA A 79 8.87 -0.14 -6.56
N VAL A 80 10.13 -0.42 -6.87
CA VAL A 80 11.22 0.56 -6.84
C VAL A 80 11.65 0.80 -8.27
N ILE A 81 11.60 2.06 -8.71
CA ILE A 81 11.99 2.53 -10.04
C ILE A 81 13.28 3.34 -9.83
N VAL A 82 14.38 2.88 -10.43
CA VAL A 82 15.70 3.44 -10.17
C VAL A 82 16.25 4.04 -11.46
N VAL A 83 16.81 5.25 -11.37
CA VAL A 83 17.54 5.88 -12.47
C VAL A 83 18.80 5.08 -12.78
N ASP A 84 19.10 4.92 -14.08
CA ASP A 84 20.16 4.05 -14.58
C ASP A 84 21.53 4.31 -13.93
N GLU A 85 21.87 5.59 -13.72
CA GLU A 85 23.14 6.02 -13.12
C GLU A 85 23.42 5.42 -11.73
N VAL A 86 22.38 5.13 -10.95
CA VAL A 86 22.48 4.59 -9.58
C VAL A 86 21.90 3.19 -9.43
N TYR A 87 21.48 2.54 -10.53
CA TYR A 87 20.81 1.25 -10.50
C TYR A 87 21.63 0.16 -9.80
N ASP A 88 22.91 0.02 -10.17
CA ASP A 88 23.77 -1.03 -9.63
C ASP A 88 24.06 -0.82 -8.14
N GLU A 89 24.27 0.43 -7.70
CA GLU A 89 24.48 0.75 -6.29
C GLU A 89 23.23 0.44 -5.45
N VAL A 90 22.05 0.83 -5.91
CA VAL A 90 20.78 0.55 -5.24
C VAL A 90 20.52 -0.96 -5.15
N LYS A 91 20.71 -1.68 -6.26
CA LYS A 91 20.53 -3.13 -6.31
C LYS A 91 21.46 -3.87 -5.36
N GLU A 92 22.74 -3.52 -5.33
CA GLU A 92 23.72 -4.10 -4.41
C GLU A 92 23.38 -3.77 -2.95
N ARG A 93 22.90 -2.53 -2.70
CA ARG A 93 22.48 -2.14 -1.35
C ARG A 93 21.30 -2.98 -0.86
N PHE A 94 20.30 -3.25 -1.70
CA PHE A 94 19.21 -4.17 -1.37
C PHE A 94 19.75 -5.58 -1.07
N ALA A 95 20.57 -6.15 -1.95
CA ALA A 95 21.11 -7.50 -1.82
C ALA A 95 21.93 -7.69 -0.53
N SER A 96 22.73 -6.69 -0.16
CA SER A 96 23.52 -6.71 1.07
C SER A 96 22.69 -6.46 2.35
N HIS A 97 21.43 -6.03 2.24
CA HIS A 97 20.58 -5.62 3.37
C HIS A 97 19.30 -6.46 3.47
N LYS A 98 19.45 -7.78 3.49
CA LYS A 98 18.36 -8.76 3.70
C LYS A 98 17.30 -8.84 2.59
N ALA A 99 17.44 -8.10 1.49
CA ALA A 99 16.65 -8.37 0.30
C ALA A 99 17.30 -9.50 -0.50
N HIS A 100 16.46 -10.32 -1.14
CA HIS A 100 16.94 -11.35 -2.06
C HIS A 100 16.59 -10.97 -3.49
N VAL A 101 17.60 -10.90 -4.36
CA VAL A 101 17.42 -10.68 -5.80
C VAL A 101 17.20 -12.02 -6.47
N LEU A 102 15.98 -12.24 -6.99
CA LEU A 102 15.63 -13.47 -7.69
C LEU A 102 16.45 -13.60 -8.99
N SER A 103 16.92 -14.81 -9.29
CA SER A 103 17.50 -15.13 -10.60
C SER A 103 16.41 -15.24 -11.65
N LYS A 104 16.76 -15.03 -12.92
CA LYS A 104 15.87 -15.40 -14.03
C LYS A 104 15.76 -16.93 -14.06
N THR A 105 14.54 -17.44 -14.12
CA THR A 105 14.25 -18.85 -14.38
C THR A 105 14.50 -19.19 -15.84
#